data_AF-A0A2P2J8R4-F1
#
_entry.id   AF-A0A2P2J8R4-F1
#
_cell.length_a   1.000
_cell.length_b   1.000
_cell.length_c   1.000
_cell.angle_alpha   90.00
_cell.angle_beta   90.00
_cell.angle_gamma   90.00
#
_symmetry.space_group_name_H-M   'P 1'
#
loop_
_entity.id
_entity.type
_entity.pdbx_description
1 polymer ?
#
loop_
_entity_poly.entity_id
_entity_poly.type
_entity_poly.pdbx_seq_one_letter_code
_entity_poly.pdbx_strand_id
1 'polypeptide(L)'
;MQTNDMELCNFVAGLSLGLDMVSNIGLRRGIGFGLVVRAGKAALCQTKRNRSRKSLARTHGFRRRMRTTSGRAVLKRRRAKGRWVLCTKSYPHSGKGA
;
A
#
# COMPACT_ATOMS: atom_id res chain seq x y z
N MET A 1 -15.30 13.36 45.83
CA MET A 1 -15.84 11.99 45.91
C MET A 1 -17.33 12.07 45.64
N GLN A 2 -17.90 11.06 44.97
CA GLN A 2 -19.27 10.97 44.41
C GLN A 2 -19.53 11.83 43.15
N THR A 3 -19.55 11.22 41.94
CA THR A 3 -20.64 10.52 41.20
C THR A 3 -21.66 11.48 40.59
N ASN A 4 -21.98 11.30 39.30
CA ASN A 4 -23.34 11.12 38.76
C ASN A 4 -23.31 11.13 37.21
N ASP A 5 -23.19 9.93 36.64
CA ASP A 5 -23.66 9.65 35.28
C ASP A 5 -25.19 9.65 35.28
N MET A 6 -25.78 10.57 34.52
CA MET A 6 -27.20 10.68 34.18
C MET A 6 -27.16 11.21 32.73
N GLU A 7 -27.68 10.59 31.67
CA GLU A 7 -28.75 9.63 31.52
C GLU A 7 -28.53 8.83 30.23
N LEU A 8 -28.63 7.50 30.31
CA LEU A 8 -28.94 6.69 29.13
C LEU A 8 -30.46 6.58 29.03
N CYS A 9 -31.07 7.53 28.32
CA CYS A 9 -32.50 7.49 28.03
C CYS A 9 -32.75 6.70 26.74
N ASN A 10 -33.24 5.46 26.94
CA ASN A 10 -34.40 4.86 26.29
C ASN A 10 -34.61 5.04 24.78
N PHE A 11 -34.44 3.96 24.00
CA PHE A 11 -35.29 3.55 22.86
C PHE A 11 -34.63 2.29 22.27
N VAL A 12 -35.16 1.07 22.14
CA VAL A 12 -36.52 0.52 22.12
C VAL A 12 -36.36 -0.94 22.55
N ALA A 13 -36.95 -1.31 23.68
CA ALA A 13 -37.25 -2.70 23.98
C ALA A 13 -38.45 -3.10 23.12
N GLY A 14 -38.30 -4.07 22.21
CA GLY A 14 -39.47 -4.55 21.47
C GLY A 14 -39.25 -5.32 20.17
N LEU A 15 -38.24 -6.19 20.05
CA LEU A 15 -38.31 -7.33 19.13
C LEU A 15 -37.66 -8.55 19.80
N SER A 16 -38.50 -9.31 20.50
CA SER A 16 -38.16 -10.63 21.03
C SER A 16 -37.92 -11.62 19.89
N LEU A 17 -36.72 -12.16 19.78
CA LEU A 17 -36.50 -13.49 19.23
C LEU A 17 -35.66 -14.24 20.25
N GLY A 18 -36.34 -15.13 20.99
CA GLY A 18 -35.79 -15.91 22.09
C GLY A 18 -34.52 -16.64 21.68
N LEU A 19 -33.42 -16.27 22.32
CA LEU A 19 -32.20 -17.05 22.38
C LEU A 19 -31.89 -17.28 23.85
N ASP A 20 -32.62 -18.26 24.36
CA ASP A 20 -32.44 -18.94 25.63
C ASP A 20 -30.98 -19.40 25.76
N MET A 21 -30.23 -18.69 26.61
CA MET A 21 -28.89 -19.07 27.04
C MET A 21 -29.01 -20.15 28.11
N VAL A 22 -29.17 -21.42 27.70
CA VAL A 22 -28.97 -22.57 28.59
C VAL A 22 -27.97 -23.54 27.96
N SER A 23 -26.75 -23.44 28.49
CA SER A 23 -25.82 -24.52 28.79
C SER A 23 -25.18 -25.32 27.64
N ASN A 24 -23.86 -25.15 27.57
CA ASN A 24 -22.86 -26.18 27.23
C ASN A 24 -22.78 -26.62 25.75
N ILE A 25 -22.14 -25.79 24.91
CA ILE A 25 -21.39 -26.31 23.76
C ILE A 25 -19.98 -25.74 23.83
N GLY A 26 -19.05 -26.66 24.06
CA GLY A 26 -17.69 -26.41 24.50
C GLY A 26 -16.87 -25.53 23.56
N LEU A 27 -15.88 -24.92 24.19
CA LEU A 27 -14.74 -24.25 23.60
C LEU A 27 -14.18 -25.04 22.40
N ARG A 28 -14.46 -24.59 21.18
CA ARG A 28 -13.56 -24.80 20.04
C ARG A 28 -13.30 -23.44 19.42
N ARG A 29 -12.12 -22.89 19.72
CA ARG A 29 -11.53 -21.75 19.01
C ARG A 29 -11.29 -22.17 17.54
N GLY A 30 -12.37 -22.17 16.77
CA GLY A 30 -12.35 -22.37 15.33
C GLY A 30 -11.87 -21.07 14.70
N ILE A 31 -10.56 -21.00 14.50
CA ILE A 31 -9.85 -20.01 13.69
C ILE A 31 -10.74 -19.69 12.48
N GLY A 32 -11.17 -18.42 12.36
CA GLY A 32 -11.94 -17.97 11.21
C GLY A 32 -11.17 -18.33 9.95
N PHE A 33 -11.62 -19.35 9.23
CA PHE A 33 -11.13 -19.67 7.91
C PHE A 33 -11.64 -18.57 6.99
N GLY A 34 -10.95 -17.43 7.01
CA GLY A 34 -11.13 -16.39 6.01
C GLY A 34 -10.97 -17.02 4.64
N LEU A 35 -11.89 -16.71 3.73
CA LEU A 35 -11.81 -17.14 2.35
C LEU A 35 -10.44 -16.75 1.78
N VAL A 36 -9.53 -17.71 1.64
CA VAL A 36 -8.26 -17.50 0.96
C VAL A 36 -8.58 -17.45 -0.52
N VAL A 37 -8.87 -16.25 -1.02
CA VAL A 37 -8.95 -16.01 -2.45
C VAL A 37 -7.55 -16.20 -3.01
N ARG A 38 -7.25 -17.41 -3.49
CA ARG A 38 -6.01 -17.72 -4.19
C ARG A 38 -6.07 -17.04 -5.56
N ALA A 39 -5.73 -15.76 -5.58
CA ALA A 39 -5.72 -14.97 -6.81
C ALA A 39 -4.60 -15.50 -7.72
N GLY A 40 -4.96 -16.35 -8.68
CA GLY A 40 -4.09 -16.71 -9.82
C GLY A 40 -3.76 -15.51 -10.73
N LYS A 41 -4.34 -14.33 -10.45
CA LYS A 41 -4.20 -13.07 -11.16
C LYS A 41 -3.51 -12.06 -10.27
N ALA A 42 -2.54 -11.32 -10.82
CA ALA A 42 -1.77 -10.33 -10.07
C ALA A 42 -2.71 -9.33 -9.37
N ALA A 43 -2.42 -9.04 -8.09
CA ALA A 43 -3.22 -8.11 -7.29
C ALA A 43 -3.33 -6.73 -7.96
N LEU A 44 -4.50 -6.10 -7.87
CA LEU A 44 -4.85 -4.86 -8.60
C LEU A 44 -3.85 -3.72 -8.35
N CYS A 45 -3.37 -3.57 -7.13
CA CYS A 45 -2.48 -2.48 -6.72
C CYS A 45 -0.98 -2.74 -7.02
N GLN A 46 -0.64 -3.82 -7.73
CA GLN A 46 0.73 -4.18 -8.06
C GLN A 46 1.21 -3.53 -9.36
N THR A 47 1.34 -2.20 -9.33
CA THR A 47 1.77 -1.38 -10.47
C THR A 47 3.29 -1.41 -10.66
N LYS A 48 4.06 -1.49 -9.57
CA LYS A 48 5.51 -1.66 -9.60
C LYS A 48 5.86 -3.14 -9.52
N ARG A 49 6.22 -3.73 -10.67
CA ARG A 49 6.73 -5.10 -10.77
C ARG A 49 8.25 -5.16 -10.82
N ASN A 50 8.82 -6.36 -10.73
CA ASN A 50 10.26 -6.62 -10.85
C ASN A 50 10.74 -6.47 -12.31
N ARG A 51 10.74 -5.24 -12.82
CA ARG A 51 11.26 -4.91 -14.16
C ARG A 51 12.78 -4.75 -14.13
N SER A 52 13.45 -5.23 -15.18
CA SER A 52 14.91 -5.05 -15.35
C SER A 52 15.31 -3.58 -15.21
N ARG A 53 16.36 -3.32 -14.41
CA ARG A 53 16.90 -1.98 -14.17
C ARG A 53 17.42 -1.34 -15.47
N LYS A 54 18.00 -2.12 -16.37
CA LYS A 54 18.45 -1.68 -17.70
C LYS A 54 17.32 -1.05 -18.50
N SER A 55 16.14 -1.66 -18.46
CA SER A 55 14.95 -1.16 -19.15
C SER A 55 14.48 0.17 -18.53
N LEU A 56 14.45 0.27 -17.19
CA LEU A 56 14.06 1.52 -16.51
C LEU A 56 15.00 2.68 -16.84
N ALA A 57 16.30 2.41 -16.97
CA ALA A 57 17.28 3.42 -17.34
C ALA A 57 17.15 3.90 -18.79
N ARG A 58 16.71 3.05 -19.71
CA ARG A 58 16.37 3.47 -21.08
C ARG A 58 15.17 4.42 -21.12
N THR A 59 14.20 4.23 -20.22
CA THR A 59 12.99 5.08 -20.14
C THR A 59 13.24 6.39 -19.38
N HIS A 60 13.90 6.34 -18.22
CA HIS A 60 13.96 7.47 -17.28
C HIS A 60 15.38 7.91 -16.91
N GLY A 61 16.41 7.27 -17.46
CA GLY A 61 17.81 7.50 -17.10
C GLY A 61 18.38 8.80 -17.64
N PHE A 62 19.58 9.12 -17.16
CA PHE A 62 20.25 10.40 -17.44
C PHE A 62 20.46 10.66 -18.94
N ARG A 63 20.97 9.67 -19.67
CA ARG A 63 21.18 9.77 -21.13
C ARG A 63 19.88 10.08 -21.89
N ARG A 64 18.76 9.48 -21.46
CA ARG A 64 17.44 9.75 -22.05
C ARG A 64 17.00 11.19 -21.81
N ARG A 65 17.31 11.76 -20.63
CA ARG A 65 17.01 13.17 -20.30
C ARG A 65 17.89 14.15 -21.09
N MET A 66 19.16 13.82 -21.32
CA MET A 66 20.06 14.69 -22.08
C MET A 66 19.68 14.77 -23.57
N ARG A 67 19.08 13.72 -24.13
CA ARG A 67 18.68 13.64 -25.54
C ARG A 67 17.65 14.71 -25.94
N THR A 68 16.67 15.03 -25.09
CA THR A 68 15.57 15.94 -25.44
C THR A 68 15.72 17.32 -24.79
N THR A 69 15.15 18.35 -25.42
CA THR A 69 15.10 19.72 -24.87
C THR A 69 14.35 19.77 -23.54
N SER A 70 13.16 19.16 -23.48
CA SER A 70 12.36 19.05 -22.26
C SER A 70 13.08 18.30 -21.14
N GLY A 71 13.88 17.28 -21.47
CA GLY A 71 14.66 16.52 -20.51
C GLY A 71 15.79 17.35 -19.89
N ARG A 72 16.46 18.20 -20.68
CA ARG A 72 17.46 19.16 -20.17
C ARG A 72 16.82 20.20 -19.24
N ALA A 73 15.62 20.69 -19.57
CA ALA A 73 14.88 21.61 -18.69
C ALA A 73 14.51 20.97 -17.33
N VAL A 74 14.15 19.69 -17.31
CA VAL A 74 13.93 18.94 -16.05
C VAL A 74 15.21 18.91 -15.20
N LEU A 75 16.37 18.63 -15.81
CA LEU A 75 17.64 18.61 -15.09
C LEU A 75 18.01 19.99 -14.53
N LYS A 76 17.77 21.07 -15.29
CA LYS A 76 17.96 22.45 -14.82
C LYS A 76 17.13 22.71 -13.55
N ARG A 77 15.83 22.39 -13.55
CA ARG A 77 14.96 22.54 -12.37
C ARG A 77 15.43 21.70 -11.17
N ARG A 78 15.91 20.48 -11.41
CA ARG A 78 16.40 19.60 -10.33
C ARG A 78 17.70 20.11 -9.71
N ARG A 79 18.60 20.69 -10.51
CA ARG A 79 19.82 21.34 -10.03
C ARG A 79 19.52 22.64 -9.28
N ALA A 80 18.60 23.46 -9.79
CA ALA A 80 18.17 24.68 -9.08
C ALA A 80 17.57 24.38 -7.70
N LYS A 81 16.86 23.25 -7.56
CA LYS A 81 16.39 22.76 -6.26
C LYS A 81 17.53 22.19 -5.37
N GLY A 82 18.71 21.92 -5.92
CA GLY A 82 19.81 21.29 -5.18
C GLY A 82 19.61 19.81 -4.90
N ARG A 83 18.87 19.08 -5.75
CA ARG A 83 18.67 17.63 -5.53
C ARG A 83 19.97 16.85 -5.75
N TRP A 84 20.45 16.19 -4.70
CA TRP A 84 21.63 15.31 -4.73
C TRP A 84 21.58 14.29 -5.87
N VAL A 85 20.48 13.53 -5.98
CA VAL A 85 20.27 12.59 -7.09
C VAL A 85 19.46 13.23 -8.20
N LEU A 86 20.07 13.44 -9.37
CA LEU A 86 19.37 14.02 -10.52
C LEU A 86 18.45 13.04 -11.24
N CYS A 87 18.86 11.78 -11.43
CA CYS A 87 18.05 10.75 -12.06
C CYS A 87 18.10 9.48 -11.20
N THR A 88 16.96 9.03 -10.71
CA THR A 88 16.86 7.88 -9.79
C THR A 88 16.97 6.53 -10.49
N LYS A 89 16.75 6.48 -11.80
CA LYS A 89 16.80 5.26 -12.62
C LYS A 89 17.98 5.31 -13.58
N SER A 90 19.19 5.45 -13.06
CA SER A 90 20.44 5.26 -13.78
C SER A 90 20.89 3.79 -13.71
N TYR A 91 21.61 3.32 -14.73
CA TYR A 91 22.16 1.97 -14.80
C TYR A 91 23.57 2.02 -15.40
N PRO A 92 24.60 1.46 -14.73
CA PRO A 92 25.95 1.38 -15.28
C PRO A 92 26.02 0.32 -16.38
N HIS A 93 26.96 0.45 -17.32
CA HIS A 93 27.14 -0.54 -18.39
C HIS A 93 27.92 -1.78 -17.91
N SER A 94 28.73 -1.64 -16.87
CA SER A 94 29.59 -2.69 -16.32
C SER A 94 29.74 -2.54 -14.80
N GLY A 95 30.27 -3.56 -14.15
CA GLY A 95 30.55 -3.58 -12.72
C GLY A 95 29.35 -3.94 -11.84
N LYS A 96 29.45 -3.65 -10.54
CA LYS A 96 28.43 -3.99 -9.54
C LYS A 96 27.13 -3.24 -9.88
N GLY A 97 26.10 -4.02 -10.20
CA GLY A 97 24.80 -3.50 -10.59
C GLY A 97 24.61 -3.27 -12.09
N ALA A 98 25.52 -3.74 -12.95
CA ALA A 98 25.26 -3.98 -14.38
C ALA A 98 24.68 -5.37 -14.64
#